data_AF-A0A0C5QB12-F1
#
_entry.id   AF-A0A0C5QB12-F1
#
_cell.length_a   1.000
_cell.length_b   1.000
_cell.length_c   1.000
_cell.angle_alpha   90.00
_cell.angle_beta   90.00
_cell.angle_gamma   90.00
#
_symmetry.space_group_name_H-M   'P 1'
#
loop_
_entity.id
_entity.type
_entity.pdbx_description
1 polymer ?
#
loop_
_entity_poly.entity_id
_entity_poly.type
_entity_poly.pdbx_seq_one_letter_code
_entity_poly.pdbx_strand_id
1 'polypeptide(L)'
;FFHDHTMLIVIMITILVGYMMTSLFFNNYTNRYLLESQGIEVIWTILPAITLIFIALPSLRLLYLLDEIKDPALTLKTIGHQWYWSYEYSDFISLEFDSYMIPSNELELDGFRLLDVDNRTVIPLNTQIRMLVSAADVLHSWTVPALGIKVDATPGRLNQTSFLINRPGLFFGQCSEICGANHSFMPIVIES
;
A
#
# COMPACT_ATOMS: atom_id res chain seq x y z
N PHE A 1 -8.66 -10.68 0.17
CA PHE A 1 -8.42 -12.03 0.74
C PHE A 1 -7.54 -12.01 1.99
N PHE A 2 -6.21 -11.78 1.91
CA PHE A 2 -5.35 -11.86 3.10
C PHE A 2 -5.76 -10.87 4.20
N HIS A 3 -6.11 -9.64 3.80
CA HIS A 3 -6.74 -8.66 4.68
C HIS A 3 -7.98 -9.23 5.37
N ASP A 4 -8.92 -9.80 4.62
CA ASP A 4 -10.20 -10.32 5.15
C ASP A 4 -9.99 -11.51 6.09
N HIS A 5 -9.05 -12.41 5.76
CA HIS A 5 -8.62 -13.51 6.63
C HIS A 5 -8.07 -13.00 7.96
N THR A 6 -7.21 -11.98 7.92
CA THR A 6 -6.63 -11.36 9.11
C THR A 6 -7.71 -10.62 9.92
N MET A 7 -8.60 -9.88 9.25
CA MET A 7 -9.70 -9.15 9.88
C MET A 7 -10.69 -10.08 10.56
N LEU A 8 -10.99 -11.26 10.00
CA LEU A 8 -11.81 -12.26 10.66
C LEU A 8 -11.22 -12.69 12.00
N ILE A 9 -9.92 -12.95 12.04
CA ILE A 9 -9.21 -13.33 13.28
C ILE A 9 -9.21 -12.17 14.28
N VAL A 10 -8.89 -10.95 13.83
CA VAL A 10 -8.90 -9.76 14.69
C VAL A 10 -10.28 -9.50 15.28
N ILE A 11 -11.34 -9.55 14.46
CA ILE A 11 -12.72 -9.35 14.92
C ILE A 11 -13.13 -10.45 15.92
N MET A 12 -12.75 -11.70 15.67
CA MET A 12 -13.02 -12.80 16.61
C MET A 12 -12.36 -12.55 17.98
N ILE A 13 -11.09 -12.11 17.99
CA ILE A 13 -10.35 -11.81 19.22
C ILE A 13 -10.96 -10.59 19.94
N THR A 14 -11.29 -9.52 19.21
CA THR A 14 -11.85 -8.31 19.83
C THR A 14 -13.24 -8.57 20.40
N ILE A 15 -14.08 -9.37 19.74
CA ILE A 15 -15.39 -9.79 20.29
C ILE A 15 -15.20 -10.66 21.53
N LEU A 16 -14.28 -11.64 21.51
CA LEU A 16 -14.01 -12.50 22.65
C LEU A 16 -13.54 -11.69 23.87
N VAL A 17 -12.53 -10.84 23.69
CA VAL A 17 -12.00 -9.99 24.77
C VAL A 17 -13.04 -8.99 25.23
N GLY A 18 -13.76 -8.35 24.30
CA GLY A 18 -14.84 -7.42 24.61
C GLY A 18 -15.96 -8.08 25.43
N TYR A 19 -16.35 -9.30 25.06
CA TYR A 19 -17.34 -10.09 25.82
C TYR A 19 -16.84 -10.42 27.23
N MET A 20 -15.61 -10.93 27.36
CA MET A 20 -15.01 -11.26 28.66
C MET A 20 -14.97 -10.02 29.57
N MET A 21 -14.45 -8.90 29.08
CA MET A 21 -14.40 -7.64 29.83
C MET A 21 -15.79 -7.15 30.23
N THR A 22 -16.76 -7.21 29.32
CA THR A 22 -18.15 -6.80 29.60
C THR A 22 -18.79 -7.67 30.67
N SER A 23 -18.59 -9.00 30.60
CA SER A 23 -19.15 -9.94 31.57
C SER A 23 -18.61 -9.73 32.99
N LEU A 24 -17.35 -9.29 33.14
CA LEU A 24 -16.75 -9.01 34.43
C LEU A 24 -17.44 -7.82 35.14
N PHE A 25 -17.92 -6.83 34.41
CA PHE A 25 -18.64 -5.69 34.99
C PHE A 25 -20.01 -6.07 35.56
N PHE A 26 -20.65 -7.11 35.03
CA PHE A 26 -21.97 -7.57 35.47
C PHE A 26 -21.92 -8.74 36.46
N ASN A 27 -20.72 -9.21 36.83
CA ASN A 27 -20.56 -10.34 37.74
C ASN A 27 -20.56 -9.87 39.20
N ASN A 28 -21.50 -10.41 40.00
CA ASN A 28 -21.62 -10.10 41.42
C ASN A 28 -20.78 -11.03 42.33
N TYR A 29 -20.25 -12.13 41.80
CA TYR A 29 -19.46 -13.09 42.59
C TYR A 29 -18.02 -12.60 42.74
N THR A 30 -17.46 -12.75 43.94
CA THR A 30 -16.09 -12.35 44.25
C THR A 30 -15.23 -13.55 44.62
N ASN A 31 -14.05 -13.65 44.03
CA ASN A 31 -13.02 -14.61 44.42
C ASN A 31 -11.68 -13.87 44.58
N ARG A 32 -11.17 -13.78 45.81
CA ARG A 32 -9.93 -13.05 46.15
C ARG A 32 -8.72 -13.95 46.33
N TYR A 33 -8.92 -15.27 46.35
CA TYR A 33 -7.85 -16.23 46.65
C TYR A 33 -7.23 -16.86 45.40
N LEU A 34 -7.75 -16.53 44.20
CA LEU A 34 -7.15 -16.96 42.93
C LEU A 34 -5.95 -16.06 42.60
N LEU A 35 -4.78 -16.43 43.11
CA LEU A 35 -3.51 -15.69 42.88
C LEU A 35 -2.76 -16.20 41.65
N GLU A 36 -2.80 -17.51 41.40
CA GLU A 36 -2.08 -18.14 40.29
C GLU A 36 -2.92 -19.24 39.64
N SER A 37 -2.73 -19.44 38.34
CA SER A 37 -3.31 -20.57 37.61
C SER A 37 -2.47 -20.90 36.38
N GLN A 38 -1.44 -21.72 36.60
CA GLN A 38 -0.53 -22.14 35.53
C GLN A 38 -1.26 -22.71 34.30
N GLY A 39 -2.37 -23.43 34.51
CA GLY A 39 -3.17 -23.99 33.42
C GLY A 39 -3.73 -22.91 32.47
N ILE A 40 -4.25 -21.81 33.02
CA ILE A 40 -4.78 -20.69 32.22
C ILE A 40 -3.64 -19.98 31.49
N GLU A 41 -2.50 -19.80 32.16
CA GLU A 41 -1.33 -19.16 31.58
C GLU A 41 -0.80 -19.91 30.36
N VAL A 42 -0.75 -21.25 30.45
CA VAL A 42 -0.36 -22.10 29.32
C VAL A 42 -1.36 -21.94 28.16
N ILE A 43 -2.66 -21.93 28.44
CA ILE A 43 -3.70 -21.81 27.40
C ILE A 43 -3.61 -20.46 26.68
N TRP A 44 -3.56 -19.34 27.41
CA TRP A 44 -3.50 -18.00 26.79
C TRP A 44 -2.15 -17.70 26.13
N THR A 45 -1.14 -18.56 26.30
CA THR A 45 0.17 -18.40 25.64
C THR A 45 0.20 -19.20 24.35
N ILE A 46 -0.26 -20.46 24.40
CA ILE A 46 -0.28 -21.35 23.23
C ILE A 46 -1.31 -20.89 22.20
N LEU A 47 -2.50 -20.46 22.63
CA LEU A 47 -3.58 -20.08 21.71
C LEU A 47 -3.19 -18.89 20.82
N PRO A 48 -2.67 -17.75 21.33
CA PRO A 48 -2.18 -16.66 20.49
C PRO A 48 -1.02 -17.09 19.58
N ALA A 49 -0.08 -17.90 20.07
CA ALA A 49 1.02 -18.40 19.24
C ALA A 49 0.52 -19.16 18.00
N ILE A 50 -0.48 -20.02 18.17
CA ILE A 50 -1.13 -20.73 17.05
C ILE A 50 -1.85 -19.73 16.13
N THR A 51 -2.58 -18.75 16.66
CA THR A 51 -3.26 -17.75 15.81
C THR A 51 -2.29 -16.93 14.96
N LEU A 52 -1.11 -16.60 15.49
CA LEU A 52 -0.06 -15.90 14.75
C LEU A 52 0.47 -16.74 13.58
N ILE A 53 0.62 -18.06 13.75
CA ILE A 53 1.02 -18.95 12.66
C ILE A 53 -0.02 -18.92 11.53
N PHE A 54 -1.31 -18.91 11.86
CA PHE A 54 -2.39 -18.81 10.85
C PHE A 54 -2.42 -17.48 10.10
N ILE A 55 -1.91 -16.40 10.68
CA ILE A 55 -1.74 -15.11 9.99
C ILE A 55 -0.44 -15.11 9.17
N ALA A 56 0.65 -15.61 9.74
CA ALA A 56 1.98 -15.55 9.13
C ALA A 56 2.11 -16.37 7.85
N LEU A 57 1.57 -17.60 7.81
CA LEU A 57 1.69 -18.48 6.64
C LEU A 57 1.14 -17.87 5.33
N PRO A 58 -0.11 -17.39 5.26
CA PRO A 58 -0.60 -16.73 4.05
C PRO A 58 0.10 -15.40 3.76
N SER A 59 0.56 -14.68 4.78
CA SER A 59 1.31 -13.43 4.63
C SER A 59 2.65 -13.66 3.93
N LEU A 60 3.44 -14.62 4.42
CA LEU A 60 4.74 -14.97 3.85
C LEU A 60 4.59 -15.50 2.41
N ARG A 61 3.57 -16.34 2.15
CA ARG A 61 3.29 -16.79 0.79
C ARG A 61 3.04 -15.61 -0.16
N LEU A 62 2.25 -14.61 0.25
CA LEU A 62 1.98 -13.44 -0.57
C LEU A 62 3.25 -12.61 -0.79
N LEU A 63 4.06 -12.42 0.26
CA LEU A 63 5.32 -11.69 0.17
C LEU A 63 6.24 -12.27 -0.90
N TYR A 64 6.46 -13.58 -0.90
CA TYR A 64 7.31 -14.23 -1.91
C TYR A 64 6.72 -14.20 -3.33
N LEU A 65 5.39 -14.22 -3.46
CA LEU A 65 4.74 -14.09 -4.78
C LEU A 65 4.87 -12.68 -5.36
N LEU A 66 4.92 -11.64 -4.52
CA LEU A 66 5.08 -10.26 -4.95
C LEU A 66 6.52 -9.91 -5.34
N ASP A 67 7.50 -10.56 -4.70
CA ASP A 67 8.93 -10.33 -4.96
C ASP A 67 9.42 -11.04 -6.24
N GLU A 68 8.68 -12.04 -6.74
CA GLU A 68 9.04 -12.79 -7.94
C GLU A 68 8.80 -11.95 -9.22
N ILE A 69 9.87 -11.40 -9.79
CA ILE A 69 9.81 -10.62 -11.03
C ILE A 69 10.11 -11.54 -12.22
N LYS A 70 9.08 -11.83 -13.02
CA LYS A 70 9.22 -12.57 -14.28
C LYS A 70 9.30 -11.60 -15.45
N ASP A 71 10.36 -11.72 -16.26
CA ASP A 71 10.56 -11.12 -17.58
C ASP A 71 9.60 -9.97 -17.95
N PRO A 72 9.86 -8.75 -17.46
CA PRO A 72 9.00 -7.61 -17.75
C PRO A 72 9.14 -7.19 -19.22
N ALA A 73 8.00 -6.82 -19.82
CA ALA A 73 7.92 -6.42 -21.22
C ALA A 73 8.20 -4.92 -21.42
N LEU A 74 7.99 -4.11 -20.37
CA LEU A 74 8.24 -2.67 -20.37
C LEU A 74 8.87 -2.25 -19.03
N THR A 75 9.87 -1.39 -19.10
CA THR A 75 10.48 -0.71 -17.95
C THR A 75 10.07 0.76 -17.94
N LEU A 76 9.46 1.19 -16.84
CA LEU A 76 9.10 2.56 -16.56
C LEU A 76 9.93 3.05 -15.37
N LYS A 77 10.57 4.20 -15.50
CA LYS A 77 11.25 4.86 -14.39
C LYS A 77 10.47 6.08 -13.95
N THR A 78 10.25 6.19 -12.65
CA THR A 78 9.52 7.27 -12.02
C THR A 78 10.45 7.98 -11.05
N ILE A 79 10.55 9.30 -11.16
CA ILE A 79 11.40 10.15 -10.32
C ILE A 79 10.52 11.16 -9.60
N GLY A 80 10.57 11.17 -8.26
CA GLY A 80 9.89 12.17 -7.44
C GLY A 80 10.70 13.47 -7.34
N HIS A 81 10.00 14.59 -7.46
CA HIS A 81 10.51 15.96 -7.30
C HIS A 81 9.55 16.78 -6.42
N GLN A 82 10.01 17.87 -5.83
CA GLN A 82 9.19 18.88 -5.17
C GLN A 82 8.55 19.80 -6.22
N TRP A 83 7.26 19.70 -6.56
CA TRP A 83 6.23 18.75 -6.12
C TRP A 83 5.48 18.20 -7.33
N TYR A 84 6.12 17.27 -8.03
CA TYR A 84 5.62 16.63 -9.24
C TYR A 84 6.34 15.29 -9.46
N TRP A 85 5.87 14.52 -10.43
CA TRP A 85 6.49 13.26 -10.83
C TRP A 85 7.00 13.38 -12.26
N SER A 86 8.22 12.90 -12.53
CA SER A 86 8.70 12.72 -13.90
C SER A 86 8.75 11.23 -14.25
N TYR A 87 8.34 10.90 -15.46
CA TYR A 87 8.27 9.53 -15.97
C TYR A 87 9.19 9.39 -17.18
N GLU A 88 9.97 8.31 -17.21
CA GLU A 88 10.93 7.99 -18.27
C GLU A 88 10.67 6.55 -18.74
N TYR A 89 10.34 6.39 -20.02
CA TYR A 89 10.14 5.07 -20.62
C TYR A 89 11.44 4.62 -21.25
N SER A 90 12.25 3.90 -20.47
CA SER A 90 13.64 3.60 -20.83
C SER A 90 13.82 2.70 -22.05
N ASP A 91 12.78 1.96 -22.44
CA ASP A 91 12.83 1.06 -23.59
C ASP A 91 12.63 1.80 -24.93
N PHE A 92 12.16 3.05 -24.89
CA PHE A 92 11.99 3.90 -26.05
C PHE A 92 13.05 5.00 -26.09
N ILE A 93 13.34 5.49 -27.30
CA ILE A 93 14.29 6.58 -27.48
C ILE A 93 13.60 7.89 -27.04
N SER A 94 14.17 8.54 -26.02
CA SER A 94 13.84 9.90 -25.58
C SER A 94 12.36 10.15 -25.27
N LEU A 95 11.71 9.24 -24.54
CA LEU A 95 10.35 9.46 -24.05
C LEU A 95 10.37 9.71 -22.54
N GLU A 96 10.36 11.00 -22.19
CA GLU A 96 10.26 11.51 -20.82
C GLU A 96 9.26 12.66 -20.75
N PHE A 97 8.56 12.78 -19.62
CA PHE A 97 7.66 13.91 -19.35
C PHE A 97 7.45 14.12 -17.85
N ASP A 98 7.02 15.32 -17.51
CA ASP A 98 6.61 15.68 -16.15
C ASP A 98 5.08 15.62 -16.01
N SER A 99 4.62 15.28 -14.82
CA SER A 99 3.22 15.13 -14.44
C SER A 99 2.95 16.00 -13.21
N TYR A 100 2.20 17.07 -13.41
CA TYR A 100 1.78 18.04 -12.41
C TYR A 100 0.30 17.92 -12.13
N MET A 101 -0.11 18.23 -10.90
CA MET A 101 -1.52 18.35 -10.54
C MET A 101 -2.19 19.49 -11.32
N ILE A 102 -3.37 19.24 -11.89
CA ILE A 102 -4.17 20.30 -12.50
C ILE A 102 -4.69 21.25 -11.40
N PRO A 103 -4.41 22.55 -11.47
CA PRO A 103 -4.95 23.53 -10.53
C PRO A 103 -6.49 23.55 -10.52
N SER A 104 -7.09 23.79 -9.35
CA SER A 104 -8.57 23.72 -9.20
C SER A 104 -9.35 24.74 -10.04
N ASN A 105 -8.70 25.83 -10.47
CA ASN A 105 -9.24 26.84 -11.38
C ASN A 105 -9.19 26.43 -12.86
N GLU A 106 -8.37 25.44 -13.21
CA GLU A 106 -8.18 24.92 -14.57
C GLU A 106 -8.85 23.55 -14.76
N LEU A 107 -9.40 22.98 -13.68
CA LEU A 107 -10.06 21.69 -13.68
C LEU A 107 -11.36 21.71 -14.49
N GLU A 108 -11.55 20.70 -15.34
CA GLU A 108 -12.81 20.47 -16.03
C GLU A 108 -13.93 20.05 -15.05
N LEU A 109 -15.19 20.15 -15.48
CA LEU A 109 -16.36 19.91 -14.62
C LEU A 109 -16.45 18.47 -14.08
N ASP A 110 -15.88 17.51 -14.80
CA ASP A 110 -15.81 16.09 -14.48
C ASP A 110 -14.46 15.67 -13.87
N GLY A 111 -13.53 16.61 -13.68
CA GLY A 111 -12.23 16.35 -13.08
C GLY A 111 -12.30 16.09 -11.58
N PHE A 112 -11.36 15.29 -11.09
CA PHE A 112 -11.16 15.01 -9.68
C PHE A 112 -10.17 15.99 -9.05
N ARG A 113 -10.70 16.83 -8.16
CA ARG A 113 -9.91 17.79 -7.38
C ARG A 113 -8.76 17.08 -6.64
N LEU A 114 -7.54 17.58 -6.80
CA LEU A 114 -6.29 17.07 -6.23
C LEU A 114 -5.77 15.72 -6.75
N LEU A 115 -6.45 15.12 -7.72
CA LEU A 115 -6.09 13.81 -8.26
C LEU A 115 -5.71 13.85 -9.73
N ASP A 116 -6.38 14.68 -10.53
CA ASP A 116 -6.03 14.80 -11.94
C ASP A 116 -4.70 15.52 -12.16
N VAL A 117 -4.03 15.07 -13.23
CA VAL A 117 -2.73 15.56 -13.68
C VAL A 117 -2.82 15.98 -15.14
N ASP A 118 -1.92 16.88 -15.54
CA ASP A 118 -1.77 17.34 -16.92
C ASP A 118 -1.35 16.21 -17.88
N ASN A 119 -0.36 15.41 -17.50
CA ASN A 119 0.16 14.28 -18.27
C ASN A 119 0.00 12.98 -17.48
N ARG A 120 -0.83 12.08 -18.00
CA ARG A 120 -1.05 10.75 -17.42
C ARG A 120 0.03 9.77 -17.88
N THR A 121 0.37 8.83 -17.01
CA THR A 121 1.30 7.75 -17.36
C THR A 121 0.57 6.62 -18.04
N VAL A 122 0.76 6.47 -19.35
CA VAL A 122 0.10 5.44 -20.15
C VAL A 122 0.87 4.12 -20.09
N ILE A 123 0.21 3.02 -19.74
CA ILE A 123 0.82 1.70 -19.57
C ILE A 123 -0.03 0.65 -20.28
N PRO A 124 0.56 -0.31 -21.03
CA PRO A 124 -0.22 -1.32 -21.74
C PRO A 124 -0.90 -2.34 -20.82
N LEU A 125 -2.17 -2.62 -21.10
CA LEU A 125 -2.97 -3.66 -20.45
C LEU A 125 -2.36 -5.06 -20.65
N ASN A 126 -2.51 -5.95 -19.65
CA ASN A 126 -2.08 -7.36 -19.68
C ASN A 126 -0.59 -7.57 -20.00
N THR A 127 0.24 -6.59 -19.65
CA THR A 127 1.69 -6.70 -19.78
C THR A 127 2.34 -6.59 -18.40
N GLN A 128 3.44 -7.33 -18.21
CA GLN A 128 4.23 -7.24 -16.98
C GLN A 128 5.12 -6.00 -17.08
N ILE A 129 4.92 -5.05 -16.16
CA ILE A 129 5.65 -3.80 -16.10
C ILE A 129 6.66 -3.88 -14.98
N ARG A 130 7.91 -3.50 -15.26
CA ARG A 130 8.92 -3.19 -14.24
C ARG A 130 8.89 -1.70 -13.99
N MET A 131 8.71 -1.31 -12.74
CA MET A 131 8.81 0.08 -12.32
C MET A 131 10.06 0.29 -11.49
N LEU A 132 10.84 1.30 -11.86
CA LEU A 132 11.99 1.79 -11.11
C LEU A 132 11.62 3.13 -10.47
N VAL A 133 11.71 3.21 -9.15
CA VAL A 133 11.28 4.39 -8.37
C VAL A 133 12.50 5.00 -7.68
N SER A 134 12.71 6.30 -7.87
CA SER A 134 13.77 7.10 -7.24
C SER A 134 13.26 8.52 -6.97
N ALA A 135 14.05 9.34 -6.29
CA ALA A 135 13.81 10.78 -6.16
C ALA A 135 15.04 11.59 -6.61
N ALA A 136 14.81 12.84 -7.00
CA ALA A 136 15.88 13.79 -7.34
C ALA A 136 16.27 14.70 -6.16
N ASP A 137 15.41 14.86 -5.16
CA ASP A 137 15.58 15.82 -4.06
C ASP A 137 15.43 15.21 -2.66
N VAL A 138 14.21 15.05 -2.16
CA VAL A 138 13.86 14.54 -0.83
C VAL A 138 13.19 13.17 -0.95
N LEU A 139 12.80 12.60 0.19
CA LEU A 139 12.00 11.37 0.18
C LEU A 139 10.60 11.66 -0.38
N HIS A 140 10.14 10.77 -1.26
CA HIS A 140 8.77 10.67 -1.72
C HIS A 140 8.33 9.21 -1.64
N SER A 141 7.06 8.92 -1.93
CA SER A 141 6.58 7.53 -2.07
C SER A 141 5.58 7.47 -3.20
N TRP A 142 5.90 6.68 -4.22
CA TRP A 142 5.03 6.45 -5.35
C TRP A 142 4.00 5.38 -4.98
N THR A 143 2.73 5.75 -4.92
CA THR A 143 1.66 4.88 -4.40
C THR A 143 0.45 4.92 -5.30
N VAL A 144 0.01 3.75 -5.77
CA VAL A 144 -1.25 3.55 -6.50
C VAL A 144 -2.04 2.44 -5.80
N PRO A 145 -2.97 2.79 -4.89
CA PRO A 145 -3.62 1.82 -4.01
C PRO A 145 -4.41 0.74 -4.75
N ALA A 146 -5.05 1.09 -5.87
CA ALA A 146 -5.83 0.15 -6.67
C ALA A 146 -4.97 -0.95 -7.32
N LEU A 147 -3.68 -0.70 -7.51
CA LEU A 147 -2.70 -1.68 -7.98
C LEU A 147 -2.00 -2.40 -6.81
N GLY A 148 -2.24 -1.99 -5.56
CA GLY A 148 -1.56 -2.54 -4.39
C GLY A 148 -0.08 -2.15 -4.30
N ILE A 149 0.32 -1.05 -4.93
CA ILE A 149 1.72 -0.62 -5.00
C ILE A 149 1.94 0.58 -4.10
N LYS A 150 2.97 0.49 -3.27
CA LYS A 150 3.58 1.61 -2.54
C LYS A 150 5.08 1.38 -2.52
N VAL A 151 5.85 2.29 -3.12
CA VAL A 151 7.31 2.18 -3.18
C VAL A 151 7.92 3.55 -2.88
N ASP A 152 8.81 3.59 -1.90
CA ASP A 152 9.51 4.82 -1.54
C ASP A 152 10.47 5.25 -2.66
N ALA A 153 10.41 6.52 -3.01
CA ALA A 153 11.33 7.21 -3.90
C ALA A 153 12.42 7.85 -3.04
N THR A 154 13.62 7.28 -3.10
CA THR A 154 14.75 7.66 -2.24
C THR A 154 15.88 8.25 -3.08
N PRO A 155 16.39 9.46 -2.77
CA PRO A 155 17.52 10.02 -3.52
C PRO A 155 18.74 9.10 -3.44
N GLY A 156 19.36 8.81 -4.59
CA GLY A 156 20.53 7.94 -4.67
C GLY A 156 20.23 6.44 -4.61
N ARG A 157 18.96 6.01 -4.63
CA ARG A 157 18.58 4.60 -4.66
C ARG A 157 17.46 4.34 -5.68
N LEU A 158 17.64 3.30 -6.47
CA LEU A 158 16.63 2.81 -7.41
C LEU A 158 15.90 1.61 -6.80
N ASN A 159 14.67 1.83 -6.33
CA ASN A 159 13.79 0.75 -5.90
C ASN A 159 13.07 0.14 -7.10
N GLN A 160 12.89 -1.17 -7.09
CA GLN A 160 12.23 -1.89 -8.17
C GLN A 160 10.96 -2.55 -7.65
N THR A 161 9.88 -2.46 -8.42
CA THR A 161 8.67 -3.26 -8.24
C THR A 161 8.15 -3.74 -9.59
N SER A 162 7.26 -4.72 -9.60
CA SER A 162 6.61 -5.17 -10.81
C SER A 162 5.12 -5.36 -10.61
N PHE A 163 4.34 -5.10 -11.65
CA PHE A 163 2.90 -5.24 -11.61
C PHE A 163 2.33 -5.52 -12.99
N LEU A 164 1.07 -5.97 -13.00
CA LEU A 164 0.30 -6.21 -14.20
C LEU A 164 -1.09 -5.60 -14.01
N ILE A 165 -1.55 -4.85 -15.01
CA ILE A 165 -2.90 -4.29 -15.04
C ILE A 165 -3.77 -5.24 -15.88
N ASN A 166 -4.88 -5.71 -15.32
CA ASN A 166 -5.77 -6.69 -15.95
C ASN A 166 -7.11 -6.10 -16.43
N ARG A 167 -7.33 -4.81 -16.20
CA ARG A 167 -8.53 -4.09 -16.66
C ARG A 167 -8.15 -2.67 -17.14
N PRO A 168 -8.77 -2.17 -18.22
CA PRO A 168 -8.50 -0.81 -18.68
C PRO A 168 -9.10 0.22 -17.72
N GLY A 169 -8.57 1.44 -17.77
CA GLY A 169 -9.10 2.59 -17.03
C GLY A 169 -8.04 3.48 -16.40
N LEU A 170 -8.50 4.41 -15.57
CA LEU A 170 -7.66 5.33 -14.82
C LEU A 170 -7.44 4.82 -13.39
N PHE A 171 -6.18 4.77 -12.97
CA PHE A 171 -5.77 4.38 -11.62
C PHE A 171 -5.09 5.57 -10.95
N PHE A 172 -5.69 6.03 -9.87
CA PHE A 172 -5.24 7.21 -9.13
C PHE A 172 -4.36 6.82 -7.94
N GLY A 173 -3.43 7.72 -7.63
CA GLY A 173 -2.47 7.61 -6.55
C GLY A 173 -2.06 8.97 -6.02
N GLN A 174 -1.35 8.98 -4.90
CA GLN A 174 -0.79 10.20 -4.29
C GLN A 174 0.55 9.89 -3.63
N CYS A 175 1.39 10.91 -3.47
CA CYS A 175 2.61 10.79 -2.68
C CYS A 175 2.27 10.36 -1.25
N SER A 176 2.93 9.31 -0.74
CA SER A 176 2.66 8.74 0.59
C SER A 176 3.82 8.87 1.57
N GLU A 177 4.72 9.82 1.32
CA GLU A 177 5.86 10.18 2.18
C GLU A 177 6.01 11.70 2.23
N ILE A 178 6.27 12.25 3.42
CA ILE A 178 6.24 13.71 3.63
C ILE A 178 7.38 14.40 2.88
N CYS A 179 7.05 15.25 1.89
CA CYS A 179 8.04 15.85 0.99
C CYS A 179 8.03 17.40 0.94
N GLY A 180 7.35 18.06 1.88
CA GLY A 180 7.34 19.52 2.02
C GLY A 180 5.96 20.17 1.83
N ALA A 181 5.96 21.46 1.47
CA ALA A 181 4.76 22.31 1.49
C ALA A 181 3.60 21.78 0.63
N ASN A 182 3.89 21.28 -0.56
CA ASN A 182 2.88 20.77 -1.48
C ASN A 182 2.81 19.23 -1.52
N HIS A 183 3.15 18.57 -0.41
CA HIS A 183 3.09 17.11 -0.30
C HIS A 183 1.74 16.52 -0.73
N SER A 184 0.63 17.19 -0.41
CA SER A 184 -0.72 16.76 -0.77
C SER A 184 -1.12 17.04 -2.23
N PHE A 185 -0.24 17.66 -3.03
CA PHE A 185 -0.56 18.22 -4.36
C PHE A 185 0.33 17.66 -5.48
N MET A 186 0.82 16.43 -5.32
CA MET A 186 1.57 15.70 -6.35
C MET A 186 0.97 14.31 -6.59
N PRO A 187 -0.23 14.25 -7.20
CA PRO A 187 -0.93 13.00 -7.46
C PRO A 187 -0.27 12.20 -8.59
N ILE A 188 -0.73 10.98 -8.75
CA ILE A 188 -0.27 10.01 -9.75
C ILE A 188 -1.52 9.54 -10.50
N VAL A 189 -1.47 9.52 -11.83
CA VAL A 189 -2.52 8.93 -12.66
C VAL A 189 -1.90 8.02 -13.70
N ILE A 190 -2.32 6.76 -13.67
CA ILE A 190 -2.00 5.76 -14.70
C ILE A 190 -3.21 5.54 -15.58
N GLU A 191 -2.98 5.46 -16.88
CA GLU A 191 -3.96 5.10 -17.88
C GLU A 191 -3.56 3.77 -18.54
N SER A 192 -4.49 2.81 -18.60
CA SER A 192 -4.27 1.49 -19.21
C SER A 192 -5.45 1.01 -20.05
#